data_AF-A0A0F9YZ51-F1
#
_entry.id   AF-A0A0F9YZ51-F1
#
_cell.length_a   1.000
_cell.length_b   1.000
_cell.length_c   1.000
_cell.angle_alpha   90.00
_cell.angle_beta   90.00
_cell.angle_gamma   90.00
#
_symmetry.space_group_name_H-M   'P 1'
#
loop_
_entity.id
_entity.type
_entity.pdbx_description
1 polymer ?
#
loop_
_entity_poly.entity_id
_entity_poly.type
_entity_poly.pdbx_seq_one_letter_code
_entity_poly.pdbx_strand_id
1 'polypeptide(L)'
;MKSPMGEKMPEFVKSGSATPRDSEVLCLTNIRTIQQDGSNKPRKNNYGKPARIFSSPPHFCKKHHVVLLKKDRSNTFYSAQSFGISCNMWSCPVCRMSKTKKLRWLLIQVIKLNNLNHTFTITLDPSKIPSKYLTKYNSSGHYLSFLFNRFMTYLRRLMKRPIKYVWVKEFQQKTGNAHLHLMFNMYLPINPIRNYWSKIGGGVQMEIEQVRSIEGSAVYFSKYVTDMANSIENFTVGEKHYSISRSCIKPVKKYIPKIDIDDLFRQLPIDIFFLVYNLLLNPSTDEEIILAPHQEELDI
;
A
#
# COMPACT_ATOMS: atom_id res chain seq x y z
N MET A 1 -63.88 27.58 -36.10
CA MET A 1 -63.67 28.92 -35.53
C MET A 1 -62.58 28.85 -34.46
N LYS A 2 -61.45 29.52 -34.73
CA LYS A 2 -60.39 30.02 -33.83
C LYS A 2 -59.81 29.10 -32.75
N SER A 3 -58.66 28.48 -33.06
CA SER A 3 -57.60 28.21 -32.07
C SER A 3 -56.90 29.52 -31.67
N PRO A 4 -56.54 29.75 -30.38
CA PRO A 4 -55.68 30.85 -30.01
C PRO A 4 -54.20 30.43 -29.94
N MET A 5 -53.43 31.15 -30.75
CA MET A 5 -52.15 31.80 -30.47
C MET A 5 -51.08 31.03 -29.67
N GLY A 6 -49.98 30.74 -30.37
CA GLY A 6 -48.73 30.27 -29.81
C GLY A 6 -47.90 31.39 -29.19
N GLU A 7 -47.23 31.04 -28.09
CA GLU A 7 -46.12 31.78 -27.51
C GLU A 7 -44.82 31.36 -28.21
N LYS A 8 -44.08 32.33 -28.75
CA LYS A 8 -42.70 32.15 -29.23
C LYS A 8 -41.74 32.25 -28.04
N MET A 9 -40.93 31.22 -27.83
CA MET A 9 -39.75 31.27 -26.96
C MET A 9 -38.73 32.27 -27.51
N PRO A 10 -38.02 33.03 -26.66
CA PRO A 10 -36.92 33.89 -27.12
C PRO A 10 -35.67 33.07 -27.48
N GLU A 11 -35.02 33.51 -28.56
CA GLU A 11 -33.78 32.97 -29.11
C GLU A 11 -32.61 33.09 -28.12
N PHE A 12 -31.85 32.00 -27.97
CA PHE A 12 -30.59 31.97 -27.25
C PHE A 12 -29.50 32.72 -28.04
N VAL A 13 -28.98 33.80 -27.46
CA VAL A 13 -27.73 34.43 -27.91
C VAL A 13 -26.57 33.51 -27.52
N LYS A 14 -25.81 33.04 -28.53
CA LYS A 14 -24.53 32.34 -28.34
C LYS A 14 -23.48 33.35 -27.86
N SER A 15 -23.08 33.28 -26.60
CA SER A 15 -21.86 33.93 -26.13
C SER A 15 -20.65 33.08 -26.50
N GLY A 16 -19.67 33.73 -27.12
CA GLY A 16 -18.47 33.10 -27.66
C GLY A 16 -17.60 32.44 -26.60
N SER A 17 -17.06 31.29 -26.97
CA SER A 17 -16.04 30.55 -26.22
C SER A 17 -14.72 31.32 -26.23
N ALA A 18 -14.37 31.95 -25.10
CA ALA A 18 -12.98 32.28 -24.81
C ALA A 18 -12.28 30.99 -24.37
N THR A 19 -11.29 30.54 -25.14
CA THR A 19 -10.41 29.42 -24.79
C THR A 19 -9.43 29.86 -23.69
N PRO A 20 -9.42 29.23 -22.49
CA PRO A 20 -8.28 29.34 -21.61
C PRO A 20 -7.15 28.49 -22.20
N ARG A 21 -6.01 29.16 -22.46
CA ARG A 21 -4.75 28.57 -22.88
C ARG A 21 -4.31 27.49 -21.89
N ASP A 22 -3.61 26.51 -22.43
CA ASP A 22 -2.95 25.38 -21.76
C ASP A 22 -2.33 25.76 -20.41
N SER A 23 -3.10 25.59 -19.33
CA SER A 23 -2.51 25.34 -18.01
C SER A 23 -2.17 23.86 -17.99
N GLU A 24 -0.90 23.51 -18.18
CA GLU A 24 -0.38 22.17 -17.97
C GLU A 24 -0.69 21.74 -16.52
N VAL A 25 -1.81 21.06 -16.33
CA VAL A 25 -2.14 20.40 -15.08
C VAL A 25 -1.17 19.23 -14.95
N LEU A 26 -0.11 19.42 -14.17
CA LEU A 26 0.80 18.35 -13.76
C LEU A 26 0.03 17.37 -12.87
N CYS A 27 -0.67 16.45 -13.51
CA CYS A 27 -1.46 15.43 -12.86
C CYS A 27 -0.50 14.38 -12.29
N LEU A 28 -0.02 14.60 -11.05
CA LEU A 28 0.77 13.62 -10.29
C LEU A 28 -0.14 12.45 -9.86
N THR A 29 -0.61 11.68 -10.83
CA THR A 29 -1.30 10.43 -10.54
C THR A 29 -0.30 9.46 -9.94
N ASN A 30 -0.59 9.01 -8.73
CA ASN A 30 0.11 7.88 -8.14
C ASN A 30 -0.28 6.65 -8.97
N ILE A 31 0.53 6.30 -9.98
CA ILE A 31 0.33 5.18 -10.92
C ILE A 31 0.05 3.82 -10.21
N ARG A 32 0.16 3.74 -8.89
CA ARG A 32 -0.05 2.51 -8.11
C ARG A 32 -1.50 2.15 -7.79
N THR A 33 -2.47 3.05 -7.84
CA THR A 33 -3.89 2.70 -7.55
C THR A 33 -4.65 2.10 -8.74
N ILE A 34 -4.15 2.26 -9.97
CA ILE A 34 -4.71 1.62 -11.19
C ILE A 34 -4.40 0.10 -11.23
N GLN A 35 -3.72 -0.47 -10.23
CA GLN A 35 -3.45 -1.91 -10.18
C GLN A 35 -4.68 -2.77 -9.82
N GLN A 36 -5.88 -2.21 -9.72
CA GLN A 36 -7.12 -2.97 -9.49
C GLN A 36 -8.13 -2.93 -10.64
N ASP A 37 -7.92 -2.14 -11.70
CA ASP A 37 -8.88 -2.07 -12.80
C ASP A 37 -8.52 -3.01 -13.96
N GLY A 38 -9.20 -4.17 -13.94
CA GLY A 38 -10.01 -4.72 -15.04
C GLY A 38 -9.43 -4.98 -16.43
N SER A 39 -8.22 -4.53 -16.76
CA SER A 39 -7.65 -4.74 -18.09
C SER A 39 -7.04 -6.13 -18.20
N ASN A 40 -7.81 -7.05 -18.78
CA ASN A 40 -7.46 -8.44 -19.11
C ASN A 40 -6.37 -8.55 -20.21
N LYS A 41 -5.47 -7.58 -20.35
CA LYS A 41 -4.33 -7.69 -21.27
C LYS A 41 -3.25 -8.55 -20.58
N PRO A 42 -2.79 -9.66 -21.20
CA PRO A 42 -1.68 -10.42 -20.66
C PRO A 42 -0.47 -9.49 -20.55
N ARG A 43 -0.03 -9.22 -19.31
CA ARG A 43 1.18 -8.45 -19.07
C ARG A 43 2.31 -9.19 -19.78
N LYS A 44 2.99 -8.54 -20.74
CA LYS A 44 4.29 -9.03 -21.20
C LYS A 44 5.14 -9.20 -19.94
N ASN A 45 5.49 -10.45 -19.64
CA ASN A 45 6.20 -10.75 -18.41
C ASN A 45 7.52 -9.96 -18.44
N ASN A 46 7.72 -9.07 -17.47
CA ASN A 46 8.99 -8.35 -17.32
C ASN A 46 10.11 -9.27 -16.78
N TYR A 47 10.04 -10.58 -17.03
CA TYR A 47 11.09 -11.51 -16.64
C TYR A 47 12.41 -11.10 -17.32
N GLY A 48 13.44 -10.85 -16.51
CA GLY A 48 14.78 -10.50 -16.98
C GLY A 48 15.04 -9.01 -17.21
N LYS A 49 14.03 -8.13 -17.07
CA LYS A 49 14.31 -6.69 -17.08
C LYS A 49 14.95 -6.27 -15.75
N PRO A 50 15.94 -5.36 -15.77
CA PRO A 50 16.57 -4.90 -14.55
C PRO A 50 15.54 -4.26 -13.62
N ALA A 51 15.40 -4.79 -12.41
CA ALA A 51 14.65 -4.15 -11.36
C ALA A 51 15.35 -2.83 -11.04
N ARG A 52 14.63 -1.71 -11.18
CA ARG A 52 15.13 -0.40 -10.77
C ARG A 52 15.24 -0.41 -9.25
N ILE A 53 16.43 -0.57 -8.69
CA ILE A 53 16.65 -0.36 -7.26
C ILE A 53 16.63 1.16 -7.06
N PHE A 54 15.57 1.71 -6.46
CA PHE A 54 15.57 3.11 -6.06
C PHE A 54 16.49 3.24 -4.84
N SER A 55 17.76 3.54 -5.09
CA SER A 55 18.77 3.78 -4.07
C SER A 55 18.54 5.07 -3.28
N SER A 56 17.76 6.02 -3.83
CA SER A 56 17.45 7.28 -3.18
C SER A 56 15.95 7.58 -3.23
N PRO A 57 15.36 8.16 -2.16
CA PRO A 57 14.01 8.68 -2.22
C PRO A 57 13.91 9.76 -3.32
N PRO A 58 12.75 9.94 -3.95
CA PRO A 58 12.55 11.06 -4.86
C PRO A 58 12.83 12.38 -4.14
N HIS A 59 13.50 13.31 -4.83
CA HIS A 59 13.87 14.62 -4.29
C HIS A 59 12.68 15.39 -3.70
N PHE A 60 11.46 15.18 -4.20
CA PHE A 60 10.27 15.88 -3.71
C PHE A 60 9.79 15.43 -2.33
N CYS A 61 10.21 14.25 -1.83
CA CYS A 61 9.60 13.67 -0.63
C CYS A 61 9.80 14.56 0.60
N LYS A 62 8.69 15.12 1.12
CA LYS A 62 8.64 16.11 2.20
C LYS A 62 9.38 17.42 1.95
N LYS A 63 9.90 17.65 0.73
CA LYS A 63 10.45 18.95 0.32
C LYS A 63 9.41 19.89 -0.25
N HIS A 64 8.29 19.36 -0.71
CA HIS A 64 7.19 20.16 -1.23
C HIS A 64 6.01 20.03 -0.29
N HIS A 65 5.31 21.14 -0.09
CA HIS A 65 4.14 21.22 0.74
C HIS A 65 2.92 21.61 -0.09
N VAL A 66 1.80 20.96 0.20
CA VAL A 66 0.48 21.43 -0.21
C VAL A 66 -0.02 22.32 0.91
N VAL A 67 -0.24 23.59 0.62
CA VAL A 67 -0.87 24.51 1.56
C VAL A 67 -2.34 24.64 1.16
N LEU A 68 -3.22 24.26 2.07
CA LEU A 68 -4.65 24.47 1.94
C LEU A 68 -5.01 25.77 2.66
N LEU A 69 -5.48 26.75 1.89
CA LEU A 69 -5.91 28.03 2.41
C LEU A 69 -7.44 28.07 2.40
N LYS A 70 -8.04 28.45 3.53
CA LYS A 70 -9.49 28.66 3.63
C LYS A 70 -9.80 30.14 3.64
N LYS A 71 -10.79 30.53 2.83
CA LYS A 71 -11.30 31.89 2.76
C LYS A 71 -12.68 31.97 3.39
N ASP A 72 -12.97 33.09 4.05
CA ASP A 72 -14.32 33.39 4.48
C ASP A 72 -15.15 33.98 3.33
N ARG A 73 -16.41 34.32 3.60
CA ARG A 73 -17.31 34.95 2.62
C ARG A 73 -16.84 36.32 2.13
N SER A 74 -15.91 36.96 2.84
CA SER A 74 -15.29 38.23 2.47
C SER A 74 -14.02 38.05 1.63
N ASN A 75 -13.70 36.81 1.23
CA ASN A 75 -12.48 36.45 0.50
C ASN A 75 -11.19 36.65 1.35
N THR A 76 -11.33 36.73 2.68
CA THR A 76 -10.21 36.86 3.61
C THR A 76 -9.73 35.48 4.04
N PHE A 77 -8.42 35.23 3.93
CA PHE A 77 -7.81 33.99 4.42
C PHE A 77 -7.82 33.97 5.95
N TYR A 78 -8.40 32.94 6.56
CA TYR A 78 -8.47 32.81 8.03
C TYR A 78 -7.79 31.54 8.55
N SER A 79 -7.40 30.62 7.67
CA SER A 79 -6.59 29.46 8.08
C SER A 79 -5.72 28.95 6.94
N ALA A 80 -4.54 28.44 7.30
CA ALA A 80 -3.59 27.80 6.41
C ALA A 80 -3.13 26.47 7.01
N GLN A 81 -3.15 25.41 6.21
CA GLN A 81 -2.72 24.08 6.62
C GLN A 81 -1.71 23.54 5.62
N SER A 82 -0.51 23.21 6.09
CA SER A 82 0.59 22.78 5.24
C SER A 82 0.83 21.27 5.38
N PHE A 83 0.94 20.58 4.23
CA PHE A 83 1.10 19.14 4.17
C PHE A 83 2.27 18.74 3.28
N GLY A 84 3.29 18.09 3.85
CA GLY A 84 4.41 17.57 3.07
C GLY A 84 3.98 16.46 2.10
N ILE A 85 4.38 16.57 0.83
CA ILE A 85 4.14 15.56 -0.19
C ILE A 85 5.03 14.34 0.07
N SER A 86 4.42 13.22 0.45
CA SER A 86 5.15 11.97 0.73
C SER A 86 5.29 11.12 -0.53
N CYS A 87 6.51 10.63 -0.82
CA CYS A 87 6.71 9.70 -1.95
C CYS A 87 6.06 8.33 -1.74
N ASN A 88 5.71 8.00 -0.49
CA ASN A 88 5.11 6.72 -0.12
C ASN A 88 5.93 5.51 -0.62
N MET A 89 7.25 5.61 -0.69
CA MET A 89 8.13 4.50 -1.04
C MET A 89 8.67 3.80 0.20
N TRP A 90 8.86 2.48 0.13
CA TRP A 90 9.53 1.73 1.20
C TRP A 90 11.04 2.01 1.24
N SER A 91 11.65 2.39 0.12
CA SER A 91 13.07 2.79 0.04
C SER A 91 13.33 4.19 0.61
N CYS A 92 12.30 5.00 0.83
CA CYS A 92 12.45 6.31 1.44
C CYS A 92 12.57 6.18 2.96
N PRO A 93 13.68 6.62 3.59
CA PRO A 93 13.88 6.49 5.03
C PRO A 93 12.73 7.07 5.85
N VAL A 94 12.20 8.21 5.41
CA VAL A 94 11.13 8.92 6.11
C VAL A 94 9.77 8.22 5.93
N CYS A 95 9.37 7.93 4.67
CA CYS A 95 8.09 7.27 4.40
C CYS A 95 8.06 5.84 4.94
N ARG A 96 9.19 5.13 4.92
CA ARG A 96 9.35 3.78 5.47
C ARG A 96 8.92 3.72 6.92
N MET A 97 9.41 4.61 7.78
CA MET A 97 9.07 4.60 9.21
C MET A 97 7.57 4.77 9.45
N SER A 98 6.94 5.74 8.79
CA SER A 98 5.49 5.95 8.90
C SER A 98 4.69 4.76 8.38
N LYS A 99 5.13 4.12 7.29
CA LYS A 99 4.50 2.92 6.73
C LYS A 99 4.65 1.71 7.64
N THR A 100 5.84 1.50 8.22
CA THR A 100 6.11 0.43 9.19
C THR A 100 5.18 0.55 10.38
N LYS A 101 5.05 1.75 10.98
CA LYS A 101 4.13 1.98 12.12
C LYS A 101 2.68 1.64 11.76
N LYS A 102 2.19 2.16 10.63
CA LYS A 102 0.81 1.90 10.15
C LYS A 102 0.57 0.43 9.86
N LEU A 103 1.52 -0.24 9.21
CA LEU A 103 1.41 -1.66 8.89
C LEU A 103 1.45 -2.54 10.14
N ARG A 104 2.32 -2.23 11.11
CA ARG A 104 2.36 -2.93 12.40
C ARG A 104 1.02 -2.86 13.12
N TRP A 105 0.47 -1.66 13.25
CA TRP A 105 -0.85 -1.48 13.85
C TRP A 105 -1.91 -2.30 13.09
N LEU A 106 -1.95 -2.19 11.76
CA LEU A 106 -2.91 -2.91 10.93
C LEU A 106 -2.81 -4.43 11.13
N LEU A 107 -1.61 -5.00 11.10
CA LEU A 107 -1.42 -6.43 11.26
C LEU A 107 -1.83 -6.89 12.65
N ILE A 108 -1.50 -6.14 13.71
CA ILE A 108 -1.95 -6.46 15.07
C ILE A 108 -3.48 -6.53 15.12
N GLN A 109 -4.17 -5.54 14.59
CA GLN A 109 -5.64 -5.54 14.57
C GLN A 109 -6.20 -6.70 13.76
N VAL A 110 -5.65 -6.96 12.56
CA VAL A 110 -6.10 -8.06 11.70
C VAL A 110 -5.88 -9.42 12.37
N ILE A 111 -4.75 -9.62 13.05
CA ILE A 111 -4.46 -10.86 13.78
C ILE A 111 -5.53 -11.08 14.85
N LYS A 112 -5.76 -10.08 15.70
CA LYS A 112 -6.76 -10.14 16.79
C LYS A 112 -8.18 -10.37 16.25
N LEU A 113 -8.63 -9.54 15.31
CA LEU A 113 -9.98 -9.59 14.75
C LEU A 113 -10.30 -10.90 14.01
N ASN A 114 -9.29 -11.65 13.57
CA ASN A 114 -9.47 -12.89 12.83
C ASN A 114 -9.03 -14.13 13.60
N ASN A 115 -8.68 -13.99 14.88
CA ASN A 115 -8.16 -15.06 15.72
C ASN A 115 -7.01 -15.83 15.06
N LEU A 116 -6.03 -15.10 14.49
CA LEU A 116 -4.85 -15.73 13.88
C LEU A 116 -3.89 -16.16 14.99
N ASN A 117 -4.05 -17.37 15.49
CA ASN A 117 -3.39 -17.90 16.69
C ASN A 117 -2.41 -19.05 16.43
N HIS A 118 -2.07 -19.32 15.16
CA HIS A 118 -1.05 -20.30 14.80
C HIS A 118 0.06 -19.63 14.01
N THR A 119 1.27 -19.58 14.56
CA THR A 119 2.45 -19.07 13.86
C THR A 119 3.02 -20.13 12.95
N PHE A 120 3.61 -19.67 11.85
CA PHE A 120 4.22 -20.54 10.86
C PHE A 120 5.40 -19.83 10.24
N THR A 121 6.53 -20.52 10.09
CA THR A 121 7.67 -20.00 9.33
C THR A 121 7.99 -20.96 8.20
N ILE A 122 8.09 -20.44 6.97
CA ILE A 122 8.60 -21.21 5.82
C ILE A 122 9.79 -20.56 5.19
N THR A 123 10.74 -21.42 4.83
CA THR A 123 11.97 -21.07 4.13
C THR A 123 11.99 -21.71 2.75
N LEU A 124 12.94 -21.28 1.92
CA LEU A 124 13.28 -21.93 0.66
C LEU A 124 14.39 -22.97 0.87
N ASP A 125 14.44 -23.94 -0.03
CA ASP A 125 15.62 -24.79 -0.20
C ASP A 125 16.56 -24.11 -1.21
N PRO A 126 17.73 -23.60 -0.78
CA PRO A 126 18.63 -22.83 -1.66
C PRO A 126 19.05 -23.61 -2.90
N SER A 127 19.21 -24.93 -2.77
CA SER A 127 19.62 -25.80 -3.88
C SER A 127 18.55 -25.94 -4.97
N LYS A 128 17.29 -25.64 -4.64
CA LYS A 128 16.14 -25.76 -5.54
C LYS A 128 15.67 -24.41 -6.08
N ILE A 129 16.37 -23.32 -5.79
CA ILE A 129 16.04 -22.00 -6.34
C ILE A 129 16.58 -21.94 -7.77
N PRO A 130 15.71 -21.81 -8.81
CA PRO A 130 16.20 -21.71 -10.18
C PRO A 130 17.07 -20.45 -10.36
N SER A 131 18.16 -20.57 -11.13
CA SER A 131 19.14 -19.49 -11.35
C SER A 131 18.53 -18.16 -11.81
N LYS A 132 17.43 -18.19 -12.57
CA LYS A 132 16.67 -17.00 -12.99
C LYS A 132 16.13 -16.14 -11.81
N TYR A 133 16.01 -16.72 -10.61
CA TYR A 133 15.60 -16.05 -9.38
C TYR A 133 16.78 -15.67 -8.46
N LEU A 134 18.01 -15.94 -8.87
CA LEU A 134 19.25 -15.62 -8.16
C LEU A 134 20.03 -14.57 -8.97
N THR A 135 19.36 -13.50 -9.38
CA THR A 135 19.99 -12.44 -10.18
C THR A 135 19.98 -11.14 -9.39
N LYS A 136 20.79 -10.15 -9.79
CA LYS A 136 20.73 -8.79 -9.21
C LYS A 136 19.33 -8.18 -9.21
N TYR A 137 18.46 -8.63 -10.10
CA TYR A 137 17.14 -8.06 -10.37
C TYR A 137 15.98 -8.94 -9.92
N ASN A 138 16.25 -10.18 -9.53
CA ASN A 138 15.28 -11.12 -8.99
C ASN A 138 15.84 -11.68 -7.70
N SER A 139 15.11 -11.48 -6.61
CA SER A 139 15.43 -12.09 -5.32
C SER A 139 14.76 -13.46 -5.19
N SER A 140 15.29 -14.25 -4.25
CA SER A 140 14.65 -15.45 -3.73
C SER A 140 13.19 -15.18 -3.26
N GLY A 141 12.86 -13.93 -2.92
CA GLY A 141 11.52 -13.50 -2.52
C GLY A 141 10.44 -13.63 -3.61
N HIS A 142 10.77 -13.49 -4.89
CA HIS A 142 9.84 -13.77 -5.99
C HIS A 142 9.50 -15.25 -6.08
N TYR A 143 10.53 -16.09 -6.03
CA TYR A 143 10.35 -17.54 -6.05
C TYR A 143 9.53 -18.01 -4.86
N LEU A 144 9.82 -17.49 -3.67
CA LEU A 144 9.05 -17.74 -2.46
C LEU A 144 7.57 -17.36 -2.61
N SER A 145 7.29 -16.19 -3.20
CA SER A 145 5.91 -15.75 -3.46
C SER A 145 5.18 -16.66 -4.45
N PHE A 146 5.88 -17.13 -5.49
CA PHE A 146 5.37 -18.10 -6.45
C PHE A 146 5.04 -19.44 -5.78
N LEU A 147 5.97 -20.00 -5.00
CA LEU A 147 5.76 -21.25 -4.27
C LEU A 147 4.63 -21.12 -3.24
N PHE A 148 4.57 -19.99 -2.53
CA PHE A 148 3.52 -19.74 -1.55
C PHE A 148 2.11 -19.76 -2.17
N ASN A 149 1.94 -19.24 -3.39
CA ASN A 149 0.64 -19.31 -4.09
C ASN A 149 0.24 -20.75 -4.44
N ARG A 150 1.20 -21.60 -4.84
CA ARG A 150 0.97 -23.03 -5.08
C ARG A 150 0.63 -23.74 -3.76
N PHE A 151 1.38 -23.44 -2.70
CA PHE A 151 1.15 -23.95 -1.35
C PHE A 151 -0.25 -23.62 -0.84
N MET A 152 -0.68 -22.36 -0.96
CA MET A 152 -2.03 -21.95 -0.55
C MET A 152 -3.14 -22.63 -1.38
N THR A 153 -2.88 -22.93 -2.65
CA THR A 153 -3.83 -23.69 -3.49
C THR A 153 -3.99 -25.12 -2.98
N TYR A 154 -2.89 -25.78 -2.64
CA TYR A 154 -2.90 -27.09 -2.00
C TYR A 154 -3.60 -27.07 -0.65
N LEU A 155 -3.24 -26.14 0.24
CA LEU A 155 -3.85 -26.00 1.56
C LEU A 155 -5.36 -25.83 1.50
N ARG A 156 -5.88 -25.02 0.58
CA ARG A 156 -7.34 -24.84 0.42
C ARG A 156 -8.05 -26.14 0.05
N ARG A 157 -7.43 -26.98 -0.79
CA ARG A 157 -7.97 -28.29 -1.18
C ARG A 157 -7.92 -29.27 0.00
N LEU A 158 -6.81 -29.25 0.75
CA LEU A 158 -6.60 -30.13 1.90
C LEU A 158 -7.57 -29.82 3.04
N MET A 159 -7.69 -28.54 3.42
CA MET A 159 -8.43 -28.14 4.62
C MET A 159 -9.94 -28.09 4.42
N LYS A 160 -10.43 -27.91 3.18
CA LYS A 160 -11.87 -27.76 2.84
C LYS A 160 -12.62 -26.72 3.68
N ARG A 161 -11.88 -25.78 4.30
CA ARG A 161 -12.39 -24.71 5.17
C ARG A 161 -11.71 -23.38 4.78
N PRO A 162 -12.36 -22.23 5.01
CA PRO A 162 -11.74 -20.94 4.75
C PRO A 162 -10.48 -20.73 5.60
N ILE A 163 -9.34 -20.56 4.94
CA ILE A 163 -8.07 -20.25 5.58
C ILE A 163 -7.89 -18.74 5.58
N LYS A 164 -7.76 -18.16 6.78
CA LYS A 164 -7.36 -16.77 7.00
C LYS A 164 -5.89 -16.75 7.39
N TYR A 165 -5.16 -15.79 6.83
CA TYR A 165 -3.75 -15.64 7.14
C TYR A 165 -3.25 -14.22 6.95
N VAL A 166 -2.16 -13.92 7.65
CA VAL A 166 -1.27 -12.82 7.32
C VAL A 166 0.13 -13.40 7.09
N TRP A 167 0.91 -12.75 6.22
CA TRP A 167 2.34 -13.03 6.12
C TRP A 167 3.15 -11.77 5.98
N VAL A 168 4.38 -11.82 6.49
CA VAL A 168 5.43 -10.83 6.30
C VAL A 168 6.66 -11.57 5.76
N LYS A 169 7.25 -11.01 4.71
CA LYS A 169 8.49 -11.52 4.12
C LYS A 169 9.66 -10.83 4.79
N GLU A 170 10.65 -11.63 5.13
CA GLU A 170 11.93 -11.18 5.68
C GLU A 170 13.06 -11.86 4.93
N PHE A 171 14.24 -11.24 4.93
CA PHE A 171 15.47 -11.81 4.41
C PHE A 171 16.42 -12.13 5.55
N GLN A 172 16.92 -13.37 5.59
CA GLN A 172 17.88 -13.78 6.60
C GLN A 172 19.20 -13.01 6.41
N GLN A 173 19.66 -12.32 7.46
CA GLN A 173 20.84 -11.45 7.41
C GLN A 173 22.12 -12.14 6.92
N LYS A 174 22.31 -13.42 7.28
CA LYS A 174 23.52 -14.18 6.93
C LYS A 174 23.54 -14.70 5.50
N THR A 175 22.39 -15.11 4.96
CA THR A 175 22.31 -15.85 3.69
C THR A 175 21.63 -15.06 2.58
N GLY A 176 20.89 -13.99 2.92
CA GLY A 176 20.04 -13.26 1.98
C GLY A 176 18.85 -14.09 1.47
N ASN A 177 18.56 -15.24 2.07
CA ASN A 177 17.42 -16.06 1.67
C ASN A 177 16.13 -15.50 2.24
N ALA A 178 15.10 -15.42 1.40
CA ALA A 178 13.78 -15.00 1.82
C ALA A 178 13.08 -16.10 2.59
N HIS A 179 12.39 -15.72 3.66
CA HIS A 179 11.45 -16.56 4.40
C HIS A 179 10.15 -15.79 4.65
N LEU A 180 9.06 -16.53 4.88
CA LEU A 180 7.78 -15.95 5.28
C LEU A 180 7.51 -16.31 6.73
N HIS A 181 7.22 -15.29 7.53
CA HIS A 181 6.52 -15.43 8.79
C HIS A 181 5.03 -15.31 8.51
N LEU A 182 4.25 -16.27 8.97
CA LEU A 182 2.80 -16.29 8.80
C LEU A 182 2.08 -16.49 10.12
N MET A 183 0.84 -16.05 10.14
CA MET A 183 -0.14 -16.46 11.15
C MET A 183 -1.40 -16.96 10.48
N PHE A 184 -1.95 -18.07 10.97
CA PHE A 184 -3.18 -18.70 10.49
C PHE A 184 -4.26 -18.71 11.59
N ASN A 185 -5.52 -18.79 11.18
CA ASN A 185 -6.67 -18.94 12.08
C ASN A 185 -6.94 -20.38 12.53
N MET A 186 -6.10 -21.33 12.13
CA MET A 186 -6.29 -22.75 12.42
C MET A 186 -4.97 -23.49 12.37
N TYR A 187 -4.93 -24.61 13.06
CA TYR A 187 -3.83 -25.57 12.96
C TYR A 187 -3.76 -26.16 11.55
N LEU A 188 -2.55 -26.30 11.03
CA LEU A 188 -2.29 -26.95 9.75
C LEU A 188 -1.58 -28.29 9.98
N PRO A 189 -1.98 -29.38 9.30
CA PRO A 189 -1.39 -30.69 9.51
C PRO A 189 0.07 -30.73 9.02
N ILE A 190 1.03 -30.70 9.95
CA ILE A 190 2.45 -30.47 9.67
C ILE A 190 3.06 -31.45 8.66
N ASN A 191 2.78 -32.75 8.78
CA ASN A 191 3.42 -33.76 7.93
C ASN A 191 3.04 -33.61 6.44
N PRO A 192 1.75 -33.60 6.06
CA PRO A 192 1.38 -33.45 4.65
C PRO A 192 1.79 -32.09 4.07
N ILE A 193 1.78 -31.01 4.87
CA ILE A 193 2.15 -29.67 4.38
C ILE A 193 3.66 -29.51 4.23
N ARG A 194 4.47 -30.07 5.15
CA ARG A 194 5.94 -30.09 5.05
C ARG A 194 6.37 -30.92 3.84
N ASN A 195 5.79 -32.11 3.66
CA ASN A 195 6.07 -32.97 2.51
C ASN A 195 5.75 -32.24 1.20
N TYR A 196 4.60 -31.58 1.12
CA TYR A 196 4.22 -30.83 -0.07
C TYR A 196 5.13 -29.61 -0.31
N TRP A 197 5.42 -28.82 0.74
CA TRP A 197 6.29 -27.64 0.65
C TRP A 197 7.68 -28.00 0.13
N SER A 198 8.32 -29.03 0.71
CA SER A 198 9.62 -29.53 0.27
C SER A 198 9.60 -30.03 -1.19
N LYS A 199 8.53 -30.75 -1.58
CA LYS A 199 8.36 -31.28 -2.94
C LYS A 199 8.27 -30.17 -4.00
N ILE A 200 7.71 -29.01 -3.68
CA ILE A 200 7.58 -27.90 -4.64
C ILE A 200 8.78 -26.95 -4.66
N GLY A 201 9.83 -27.19 -3.86
CA GLY A 201 11.04 -26.36 -3.80
C GLY A 201 11.20 -25.51 -2.53
N GLY A 202 10.32 -25.70 -1.55
CA GLY A 202 10.46 -25.13 -0.21
C GLY A 202 11.52 -25.84 0.63
N GLY A 203 11.97 -25.18 1.70
CA GLY A 203 12.88 -25.76 2.69
C GLY A 203 12.19 -26.81 3.57
N VAL A 204 12.98 -27.69 4.18
CA VAL A 204 12.47 -28.70 5.14
C VAL A 204 12.13 -28.10 6.50
N GLN A 205 12.78 -26.99 6.85
CA GLN A 205 12.57 -26.30 8.11
C GLN A 205 11.24 -25.56 8.08
N MET A 206 10.31 -26.07 8.88
CA MET A 206 8.97 -25.53 9.04
C MET A 206 8.58 -25.70 10.51
N GLU A 207 8.32 -24.57 11.14
CA GLU A 207 7.93 -24.46 12.54
C GLU A 207 6.48 -24.02 12.61
N ILE A 208 5.68 -24.70 13.43
CA ILE A 208 4.26 -24.40 13.65
C ILE A 208 4.03 -24.43 15.15
N GLU A 209 3.53 -23.32 15.66
CA GLU A 209 3.21 -23.22 17.06
C GLU A 209 1.82 -22.64 17.22
N GLN A 210 1.03 -23.23 18.12
CA GLN A 210 -0.14 -22.57 18.63
C GLN A 210 0.31 -21.58 19.71
N VAL A 211 -0.15 -20.34 19.60
CA VAL A 211 0.28 -19.29 20.52
C VAL A 211 -0.58 -19.26 21.78
N ARG A 212 0.05 -18.97 22.93
CA ARG A 212 -0.64 -18.86 24.22
C ARG A 212 -1.47 -17.57 24.34
N SER A 213 -0.97 -16.47 23.79
CA SER A 213 -1.64 -15.17 23.79
C SER A 213 -1.61 -14.57 22.39
N ILE A 214 -2.80 -14.27 21.85
CA ILE A 214 -2.92 -13.65 20.54
C ILE A 214 -2.38 -12.22 20.54
N GLU A 215 -2.52 -11.49 21.65
CA GLU A 215 -1.97 -10.15 21.84
C GLU A 215 -0.45 -10.18 21.79
N GLY A 216 0.18 -11.03 22.60
CA GLY A 216 1.64 -11.17 22.65
C GLY A 216 2.20 -11.58 21.29
N SER A 217 1.57 -12.55 20.64
CA SER A 217 2.00 -13.00 19.32
C SER A 217 1.74 -12.00 18.20
N ALA A 218 0.67 -11.19 18.28
CA ALA A 218 0.45 -10.10 17.34
C ALA A 218 1.55 -9.04 17.44
N VAL A 219 1.94 -8.66 18.66
CA VAL A 219 3.04 -7.72 18.90
C VAL A 219 4.37 -8.30 18.42
N TYR A 220 4.65 -9.56 18.76
CA TYR A 220 5.85 -10.26 18.32
C TYR A 220 5.90 -10.35 16.78
N PHE A 221 4.82 -10.78 16.14
CA PHE A 221 4.73 -10.89 14.68
C PHE A 221 4.92 -9.53 14.00
N SER A 222 4.47 -8.44 14.63
CA SER A 222 4.69 -7.08 14.10
C SER A 222 6.17 -6.67 14.08
N LYS A 223 7.05 -7.34 14.84
CA LYS A 223 8.50 -7.14 14.78
C LYS A 223 9.05 -7.44 13.39
N TYR A 224 8.55 -8.48 12.71
CA TYR A 224 8.98 -8.84 11.36
C TYR A 224 8.71 -7.75 10.33
N VAL A 225 7.76 -6.83 10.59
CA VAL A 225 7.56 -5.64 9.75
C VAL A 225 8.73 -4.68 9.87
N THR A 226 9.31 -4.54 11.06
CA THR A 226 10.52 -3.75 11.28
C THR A 226 11.72 -4.41 10.61
N ASP A 227 11.87 -5.73 10.76
CA ASP A 227 12.98 -6.48 10.16
C ASP A 227 12.91 -6.44 8.61
N MET A 228 11.70 -6.57 8.04
CA MET A 228 11.39 -6.32 6.63
C MET A 228 11.76 -4.90 6.19
N ALA A 229 11.44 -3.88 7.00
CA ALA A 229 11.76 -2.50 6.67
C ALA A 229 13.28 -2.24 6.68
N ASN A 230 14.00 -2.91 7.58
CA ASN A 230 15.45 -2.81 7.69
C ASN A 230 16.20 -3.56 6.59
N SER A 231 15.56 -4.52 5.92
CA SER A 231 16.13 -5.33 4.84
C SER A 231 15.62 -4.91 3.45
N ILE A 232 15.20 -3.64 3.29
CA ILE A 232 14.47 -3.16 2.12
C ILE A 232 15.28 -3.28 0.82
N GLU A 233 16.60 -3.18 0.91
CA GLU A 233 17.56 -3.32 -0.17
C GLU A 233 17.52 -4.71 -0.84
N ASN A 234 17.02 -5.73 -0.13
CA ASN A 234 16.86 -7.08 -0.66
C ASN A 234 15.56 -7.27 -1.45
N PHE A 235 14.65 -6.28 -1.40
CA PHE A 235 13.40 -6.32 -2.14
C PHE A 235 13.54 -5.70 -3.52
N THR A 236 12.94 -6.37 -4.49
CA THR A 236 12.83 -5.84 -5.85
C THR A 236 11.61 -4.93 -5.99
N VAL A 237 11.64 -3.99 -6.95
CA VAL A 237 10.50 -3.08 -7.15
C VAL A 237 9.24 -3.83 -7.55
N GLY A 238 8.14 -3.50 -6.85
CA GLY A 238 6.83 -4.10 -7.07
C GLY A 238 6.63 -5.43 -6.35
N GLU A 239 7.66 -5.92 -5.66
CA GLU A 239 7.55 -7.10 -4.82
C GLU A 239 6.60 -6.85 -3.64
N LYS A 240 5.79 -7.85 -3.30
CA LYS A 240 4.98 -7.80 -2.09
C LYS A 240 5.84 -8.16 -0.88
N HIS A 241 5.83 -7.31 0.13
CA HIS A 241 6.58 -7.54 1.37
C HIS A 241 5.69 -8.13 2.48
N TYR A 242 4.38 -7.99 2.36
CA TYR A 242 3.40 -8.60 3.24
C TYR A 242 2.13 -8.91 2.45
N SER A 243 1.26 -9.75 3.02
CA SER A 243 -0.11 -9.90 2.53
C SER A 243 -1.06 -10.24 3.67
N ILE A 244 -2.31 -9.88 3.47
CA ILE A 244 -3.44 -10.24 4.32
C ILE A 244 -4.40 -11.01 3.44
N SER A 245 -4.91 -12.16 3.90
CA SER A 245 -5.90 -12.92 3.15
C SER A 245 -7.16 -12.08 2.93
N ARG A 246 -7.77 -12.18 1.75
CA ARG A 246 -8.96 -11.39 1.38
C ARG A 246 -10.14 -11.61 2.33
N SER A 247 -10.23 -12.81 2.92
CA SER A 247 -11.24 -13.22 3.90
C SER A 247 -11.01 -12.67 5.31
N CYS A 248 -9.91 -11.98 5.58
CA CYS A 248 -9.70 -11.36 6.89
C CYS A 248 -10.61 -10.14 7.05
N ILE A 249 -11.26 -10.05 8.20
CA ILE A 249 -11.86 -8.83 8.71
C ILE A 249 -10.73 -7.84 8.93
N LYS A 250 -10.81 -6.69 8.27
CA LYS A 250 -9.86 -5.59 8.50
C LYS A 250 -10.51 -4.63 9.48
N PRO A 251 -9.73 -3.96 10.35
CA PRO A 251 -10.30 -2.88 11.13
C PRO A 251 -10.92 -1.88 10.15
N VAL A 252 -12.22 -1.64 10.29
CA VAL A 252 -12.84 -0.46 9.69
C VAL A 252 -12.03 0.72 10.25
N LYS A 253 -11.67 1.71 9.44
CA LYS A 253 -11.11 2.98 9.94
C LYS A 253 -12.19 3.72 10.77
N LYS A 254 -12.75 3.11 11.81
CA LYS A 254 -13.68 3.71 12.77
C LYS A 254 -12.98 3.63 14.13
N TYR A 255 -12.79 4.81 14.72
CA TYR A 255 -11.96 5.10 15.89
C TYR A 255 -10.44 5.22 15.65
N ILE A 256 -10.05 6.19 14.82
CA ILE A 256 -9.20 7.26 15.38
C ILE A 256 -10.15 8.01 16.31
N PRO A 257 -9.82 8.31 17.59
CA PRO A 257 -10.68 9.16 18.42
C PRO A 257 -11.16 10.37 17.60
N LYS A 258 -12.32 10.97 17.95
CA LYS A 258 -12.61 12.35 17.54
C LYS A 258 -11.48 13.20 18.13
N ILE A 259 -10.41 13.23 17.37
CA ILE A 259 -9.32 14.14 17.43
C ILE A 259 -9.97 15.45 17.04
N ASP A 260 -9.84 16.43 17.92
CA ASP A 260 -10.10 17.82 17.60
C ASP A 260 -9.55 18.12 16.20
N ILE A 261 -10.24 18.95 15.43
CA ILE A 261 -9.81 19.33 14.09
C ILE A 261 -8.33 19.78 14.12
N ASP A 262 -7.89 20.36 15.25
CA ASP A 262 -6.51 20.77 15.53
C ASP A 262 -5.47 19.64 15.69
N ASP A 263 -5.85 18.45 16.15
CA ASP A 263 -4.94 17.29 16.24
C ASP A 263 -4.94 16.45 14.94
N LEU A 264 -5.94 16.62 14.07
CA LEU A 264 -6.02 15.95 12.75
C LEU A 264 -4.90 16.47 11.84
N PHE A 265 -4.46 17.71 12.07
CA PHE A 265 -3.37 18.36 11.34
C PHE A 265 -1.98 17.79 11.62
N ARG A 266 -1.79 17.00 12.66
CA ARG A 266 -0.43 16.58 13.07
C ARG A 266 0.09 15.28 12.41
N GLN A 267 -0.68 14.57 11.57
CA GLN A 267 -0.30 13.20 11.14
C GLN A 267 -0.66 12.77 9.69
N LEU A 268 -0.59 13.60 8.65
CA LEU A 268 -1.35 13.22 7.44
C LEU A 268 -0.82 12.06 6.55
N PRO A 269 -1.72 11.11 6.21
CA PRO A 269 -1.59 10.09 5.14
C PRO A 269 -2.54 10.37 3.94
N ILE A 270 -2.49 9.46 2.94
CA ILE A 270 -3.37 9.10 1.79
C ILE A 270 -4.70 9.83 1.55
N ASP A 271 -5.33 10.37 2.57
CA ASP A 271 -6.60 11.08 2.52
C ASP A 271 -6.39 12.51 1.92
N ILE A 272 -5.18 13.11 2.03
CA ILE A 272 -4.79 14.34 1.29
C ILE A 272 -4.85 14.13 -0.22
N PHE A 273 -4.49 12.95 -0.72
CA PHE A 273 -4.48 12.69 -2.15
C PHE A 273 -5.89 12.79 -2.74
N PHE A 274 -6.89 12.22 -2.06
CA PHE A 274 -8.28 12.32 -2.51
C PHE A 274 -8.87 13.72 -2.29
N LEU A 275 -8.46 14.44 -1.25
CA LEU A 275 -8.86 15.82 -1.02
C LEU A 275 -8.37 16.73 -2.17
N VAL A 276 -7.07 16.67 -2.48
CA VAL A 276 -6.48 17.43 -3.60
C VAL A 276 -7.08 17.00 -4.93
N TYR A 277 -7.25 15.69 -5.16
CA TYR A 277 -7.84 15.18 -6.40
C TYR A 277 -9.30 15.62 -6.60
N ASN A 278 -10.12 15.59 -5.56
CA ASN A 278 -11.53 16.02 -5.66
C ASN A 278 -11.67 17.54 -5.78
N LEU A 279 -10.81 18.33 -5.12
CA LEU A 279 -10.77 19.78 -5.25
C LEU A 279 -10.30 20.24 -6.64
N LEU A 280 -9.39 19.48 -7.27
CA LEU A 280 -8.99 19.72 -8.66
C LEU A 280 -10.10 19.39 -9.68
N LEU A 281 -10.97 18.43 -9.36
CA LEU A 281 -12.08 18.02 -10.24
C LEU A 281 -13.34 18.89 -10.07
N ASN A 282 -13.56 19.46 -8.89
CA ASN A 282 -14.69 20.34 -8.58
C ASN A 282 -14.26 21.45 -7.63
N PRO A 283 -13.58 22.50 -8.11
CA PRO A 283 -13.17 23.61 -7.27
C PRO A 283 -14.42 24.32 -6.72
N SER A 284 -14.58 24.36 -5.39
CA SER A 284 -15.48 25.34 -4.77
C SER A 284 -14.80 26.71 -4.80
N THR A 285 -15.57 27.79 -4.78
CA THR A 285 -15.04 29.17 -4.82
C THR A 285 -14.25 29.58 -3.58
N ASP A 286 -14.36 28.82 -2.49
CA ASP A 286 -13.95 29.24 -1.15
C ASP A 286 -12.63 28.58 -0.67
N GLU A 287 -12.07 27.67 -1.47
CA GLU A 287 -10.85 26.93 -1.14
C GLU A 287 -9.77 27.13 -2.23
N GLU A 288 -8.56 27.51 -1.82
CA GLU A 288 -7.42 27.68 -2.73
C GLU A 288 -6.27 26.74 -2.33
N ILE A 289 -5.74 26.01 -3.31
CA ILE A 289 -4.63 25.08 -3.13
C ILE A 289 -3.37 25.71 -3.73
N ILE A 290 -2.36 25.92 -2.89
CA ILE A 290 -1.05 26.41 -3.32
C ILE A 290 0.00 25.31 -3.09
N LEU A 291 0.81 25.04 -4.11
CA LEU A 291 2.04 24.25 -3.96
C LEU A 291 3.15 25.19 -3.52
N ALA A 292 3.68 24.97 -2.32
CA ALA A 292 4.77 25.77 -1.77
C ALA A 292 6.05 24.92 -1.61
N PRO A 293 7.24 25.45 -1.94
CA PRO A 293 8.50 24.83 -1.57
C PRO A 293 8.69 24.85 -0.04
N HIS A 294 9.50 23.93 0.50
CA HIS A 294 9.85 23.92 1.93
C HIS A 294 10.68 25.16 2.27
N GLN A 295 10.43 25.79 3.43
CA GLN A 295 10.97 27.10 3.85
C GLN A 295 12.50 27.26 3.72
N GLU A 296 13.27 26.18 3.74
CA GLU A 296 14.74 26.21 3.57
C GLU A 296 15.20 26.63 2.15
N GLU A 297 14.30 26.70 1.17
CA GLU A 297 14.62 27.17 -0.20
C GLU A 297 14.32 28.67 -0.42
N LEU A 298 13.88 29.40 0.62
CA LEU A 298 13.56 30.83 0.55
C LEU A 298 14.65 31.76 1.13
N ASP A 299 15.74 31.19 1.67
CA ASP A 299 16.90 31.93 2.20
C ASP A 299 18.13 31.83 1.27
N ILE A 300 17.95 32.13 -0.02
CA ILE A 300 19.05 32.42 -0.99
C ILE A 300 18.69 33.69 -1.76
#